data_AF-A0A1E8FL64-F1
#
_entry.id   AF-A0A1E8FL64-F1
#
_cell.length_a   1.000
_cell.length_b   1.000
_cell.length_c   1.000
_cell.angle_alpha   90.00
_cell.angle_beta   90.00
_cell.angle_gamma   90.00
#
_symmetry.space_group_name_H-M   'P 1'
#
loop_
_entity.id
_entity.type
_entity.pdbx_description
1 polymer ?
#
loop_
_entity_poly.entity_id
_entity_poly.type
_entity_poly.pdbx_seq_one_letter_code
_entity_poly.pdbx_strand_id
1 'polypeptide(L)'
;MGYFVTPNWQIGGGLIYENANRRTYNGSVSDSQLTARVFGRYTNIAGGEGWDLTMESLVNDSTRLEMAGRYFFNRRFSAGVSYITEFADDDIYTNDDIGQLTVDYWFNSAWSVQAGAGIYVGGEDSGLASLTLATSLRF
;
A
#
# COMPACT_ATOMS: atom_id res chain seq x y z
N MET A 1 -5.58 14.99 -6.03
CA MET A 1 -6.86 15.09 -6.76
C MET A 1 -7.08 13.82 -7.57
N GLY A 2 -8.33 13.37 -7.74
CA GLY A 2 -8.66 12.19 -8.54
C GLY A 2 -9.97 12.37 -9.31
N TYR A 3 -10.12 11.65 -10.41
CA TYR A 3 -11.25 11.71 -11.33
C TYR A 3 -11.69 10.31 -11.75
N PHE A 4 -13.01 10.12 -11.88
CA PHE A 4 -13.58 8.87 -12.38
C PHE A 4 -13.66 8.89 -13.91
N VAL A 5 -12.83 8.08 -14.57
CA VAL A 5 -12.84 7.92 -16.03
C VAL A 5 -14.05 7.11 -16.47
N THR A 6 -14.43 6.11 -15.67
CA THR A 6 -15.67 5.33 -15.79
C THR A 6 -16.24 5.11 -14.38
N PRO A 7 -17.48 4.61 -14.21
CA PRO A 7 -18.05 4.38 -12.87
C PRO A 7 -17.20 3.52 -11.95
N ASN A 8 -16.38 2.63 -12.53
CA ASN A 8 -15.55 1.69 -11.78
C ASN A 8 -14.06 2.06 -11.80
N TRP A 9 -13.63 3.04 -12.61
CA TRP A 9 -12.23 3.42 -12.76
C TRP A 9 -11.99 4.84 -12.28
N GLN A 10 -11.12 4.96 -11.27
CA GLN A 10 -10.61 6.21 -10.76
C GLN A 10 -9.13 6.33 -11.10
N ILE A 11 -8.70 7.51 -11.53
CA ILE A 11 -7.29 7.87 -11.65
C ILE A 11 -7.03 9.17 -10.90
N GLY A 12 -5.81 9.42 -10.48
CA GLY A 12 -5.48 10.68 -9.85
C GLY A 12 -4.00 10.85 -9.60
N GLY A 13 -3.69 12.00 -9.02
CA GLY A 13 -2.34 12.31 -8.59
C GLY A 13 -2.32 13.41 -7.55
N GLY A 14 -1.16 13.63 -6.95
CA GLY A 14 -0.97 14.63 -5.91
C GLY A 14 0.49 14.82 -5.58
N LEU A 15 0.74 15.79 -4.71
CA LEU A 15 2.02 16.02 -4.09
C LEU A 15 1.86 15.78 -2.60
N ILE A 16 2.79 15.05 -2.00
CA ILE A 16 2.88 14.78 -0.58
C ILE A 16 4.13 15.51 -0.09
N TYR A 17 3.98 16.37 0.91
CA TYR A 17 5.10 17.00 1.58
C TYR A 17 5.26 16.35 2.95
N GLU A 18 6.41 15.75 3.19
CA GLU A 18 6.76 15.13 4.46
C GLU A 18 7.92 15.87 5.11
N ASN A 19 7.85 16.05 6.43
CA ASN A 19 8.93 16.61 7.23
C ASN A 19 9.19 15.67 8.42
N ALA A 20 10.41 15.14 8.46
CA ALA A 20 10.85 14.24 9.50
C ALA A 20 11.92 14.93 10.35
N ASN A 21 11.69 14.99 11.66
CA ASN A 21 12.67 15.47 12.62
C ASN A 21 13.23 14.28 13.40
N ARG A 22 14.52 14.00 13.20
CA ARG A 22 15.22 12.94 13.91
C ARG A 22 16.18 13.53 14.93
N ARG A 23 15.97 13.18 16.20
CA ARG A 23 16.95 13.45 17.26
C ARG A 23 18.03 12.38 17.22
N THR A 24 19.27 12.80 17.05
CA THR A 24 20.45 11.94 17.13
C THR A 24 21.26 12.31 18.37
N TYR A 25 22.21 11.45 18.76
CA TYR A 25 23.07 11.69 19.91
C TYR A 25 23.86 13.02 19.80
N ASN A 26 24.10 13.52 18.58
CA ASN A 26 24.85 14.75 18.28
C ASN A 26 23.99 15.96 17.85
N GLY A 27 22.65 15.89 17.92
CA GLY A 27 21.80 17.03 17.56
C GLY A 27 20.43 16.65 17.00
N SER A 28 19.79 17.57 16.30
CA SER A 28 18.56 17.33 15.53
C SER A 28 18.86 17.45 14.05
N VAL A 29 18.56 16.40 13.29
CA VAL A 29 18.54 16.45 11.82
C VAL A 29 17.07 16.62 11.41
N SER A 30 16.81 17.64 10.60
CA SER A 30 15.52 17.86 9.95
C SER A 30 15.71 17.52 8.47
N ASP A 31 14.82 16.69 7.96
CA ASP A 31 14.78 16.34 6.54
C ASP A 31 13.37 16.58 6.01
N SER A 32 13.29 17.08 4.79
CA SER A 32 12.02 17.39 4.14
C SER A 32 12.01 16.87 2.73
N GLN A 33 10.96 16.13 2.38
CA GLN A 33 10.84 15.49 1.08
C GLN A 33 9.51 15.85 0.42
N LEU A 34 9.56 16.12 -0.88
CA LEU A 34 8.40 16.32 -1.72
C LEU A 34 8.24 15.13 -2.65
N THR A 35 7.14 14.40 -2.49
CA THR A 35 6.85 13.17 -3.25
C THR A 35 5.68 13.41 -4.19
N ALA A 36 5.89 13.19 -5.48
CA ALA A 36 4.83 13.14 -6.47
C ALA A 36 4.15 11.77 -6.44
N ARG A 37 2.82 11.75 -6.46
CA ARG A 37 2.01 10.53 -6.43
C ARG A 37 1.11 10.50 -7.65
N VAL A 38 1.03 9.35 -8.31
CA VAL A 38 0.02 9.03 -9.32
C VAL A 38 -0.61 7.69 -8.97
N PHE A 39 -1.93 7.57 -9.14
CA PHE A 39 -2.64 6.34 -8.80
C PHE A 39 -3.77 6.04 -9.78
N GLY A 40 -4.07 4.75 -9.91
CA GLY A 40 -5.24 4.20 -10.56
C GLY A 40 -5.92 3.21 -9.63
N ARG A 41 -7.26 3.20 -9.64
CA ARG A 41 -8.07 2.26 -8.87
C ARG A 41 -9.23 1.77 -9.71
N TYR A 42 -9.41 0.46 -9.74
CA TYR A 42 -10.59 -0.19 -10.29
C TYR A 42 -11.40 -0.82 -9.15
N THR A 43 -12.66 -0.43 -9.00
CA THR A 43 -13.56 -1.01 -8.00
C THR A 43 -14.84 -1.46 -8.67
N ASN A 44 -15.13 -2.76 -8.56
CA ASN A 44 -16.40 -3.34 -9.00
C ASN A 44 -16.88 -4.30 -7.92
N ILE A 45 -17.72 -3.79 -7.02
CA ILE A 45 -18.28 -4.54 -5.90
C ILE A 45 -19.80 -4.38 -5.97
N ALA A 46 -20.51 -5.50 -6.15
CA ALA A 46 -21.96 -5.57 -6.20
C ALA A 46 -22.47 -6.53 -5.12
N GLY A 47 -23.44 -6.09 -4.32
CA GLY A 47 -23.99 -6.94 -3.24
C GLY A 47 -23.04 -7.25 -2.08
N GLY A 48 -21.79 -6.77 -2.13
CA GLY A 48 -20.72 -7.10 -1.18
C GLY A 48 -19.70 -8.11 -1.73
N GLU A 49 -19.80 -8.47 -3.01
CA GLU A 49 -18.86 -9.33 -3.70
C GLU A 49 -18.21 -8.60 -4.87
N GLY A 50 -16.92 -8.84 -5.11
CA GLY A 50 -16.23 -8.32 -6.28
C GLY A 50 -14.80 -7.87 -6.01
N TRP A 51 -14.24 -7.12 -6.94
CA TRP A 51 -12.82 -6.77 -6.97
C TRP A 51 -12.58 -5.29 -6.66
N ASP A 52 -11.48 -5.06 -5.95
CA ASP A 52 -10.87 -3.75 -5.76
C ASP A 52 -9.38 -3.86 -6.07
N LEU A 53 -8.95 -3.18 -7.12
CA LEU A 53 -7.57 -3.18 -7.61
C LEU A 53 -7.02 -1.76 -7.52
N THR A 54 -5.81 -1.61 -7.01
CA THR A 54 -5.11 -0.33 -6.91
C THR A 54 -3.70 -0.46 -7.46
N MET A 55 -3.26 0.56 -8.17
CA MET A 55 -1.88 0.73 -8.58
C MET A 55 -1.47 2.17 -8.29
N GLU A 56 -0.30 2.35 -7.69
CA GLU A 56 0.18 3.65 -7.27
C GLU A 56 1.69 3.75 -7.50
N SER A 57 2.14 4.90 -7.99
CA SER A 57 3.55 5.23 -8.08
C SER A 57 3.82 6.51 -7.27
N LEU A 58 4.84 6.44 -6.43
CA LEU A 58 5.37 7.54 -5.64
C LEU A 58 6.78 7.84 -6.15
N VAL A 59 7.04 9.08 -6.52
CA VAL A 59 8.29 9.53 -7.12
C VAL A 59 8.85 10.69 -6.30
N ASN A 60 10.04 10.49 -5.76
CA ASN A 60 10.89 11.50 -5.13
C ASN A 60 12.34 11.27 -5.59
N ASP A 61 13.29 11.13 -4.66
CA ASP A 61 14.66 10.70 -4.94
C ASP A 61 14.74 9.20 -5.33
N SER A 62 13.72 8.41 -4.98
CA SER A 62 13.46 7.05 -5.47
C SER A 62 12.06 6.97 -6.08
N THR A 63 11.81 5.91 -6.85
CA THR A 63 10.48 5.58 -7.36
C THR A 63 9.96 4.33 -6.68
N ARG A 64 8.85 4.44 -5.95
CA ARG A 64 8.14 3.31 -5.36
C ARG A 64 6.89 3.00 -6.16
N LEU A 65 6.66 1.74 -6.47
CA LEU A 65 5.48 1.24 -7.14
C LEU A 65 4.76 0.26 -6.22
N GLU A 66 3.47 0.52 -6.00
CA GLU A 66 2.59 -0.33 -5.21
C GLU A 66 1.45 -0.84 -6.07
N MET A 67 1.19 -2.14 -5.99
CA MET A 67 0.04 -2.79 -6.59
C MET A 67 -0.69 -3.56 -5.51
N ALA A 68 -2.01 -3.47 -5.48
CA ALA A 68 -2.81 -4.33 -4.62
C ALA A 68 -4.08 -4.76 -5.34
N GLY A 69 -4.48 -6.00 -5.10
CA GLY A 69 -5.74 -6.55 -5.55
C GLY A 69 -6.45 -7.21 -4.38
N ARG A 70 -7.71 -6.90 -4.20
CA ARG A 70 -8.56 -7.44 -3.14
C ARG A 70 -9.84 -7.98 -3.73
N TYR A 71 -10.20 -9.19 -3.32
CA TYR A 71 -11.49 -9.78 -3.58
C TYR A 71 -12.34 -9.76 -2.33
N PHE A 72 -13.55 -9.25 -2.45
CA PHE A 72 -14.59 -9.35 -1.45
C PHE A 72 -15.43 -10.57 -1.81
N PHE A 73 -15.46 -11.58 -0.93
CA PHE A 73 -16.32 -12.75 -1.11
C PHE A 73 -17.74 -12.46 -0.63
N ASN A 74 -17.86 -11.56 0.35
CA ASN A 74 -19.10 -11.04 0.88
C ASN A 74 -18.79 -9.78 1.71
N ARG A 75 -19.83 -9.17 2.30
CA ARG A 75 -19.71 -7.97 3.14
C ARG A 75 -18.82 -8.14 4.39
N ARG A 76 -18.49 -9.38 4.77
CA ARG A 76 -17.70 -9.69 5.95
C ARG A 76 -16.29 -10.15 5.65
N PHE A 77 -16.07 -10.84 4.55
CA PHE A 77 -14.78 -11.50 4.28
C PHE A 77 -14.18 -11.03 2.96
N SER A 78 -12.93 -10.62 3.02
CA SER A 78 -12.10 -10.33 1.84
C SER A 78 -10.72 -10.94 1.98
N ALA A 79 -10.10 -11.22 0.85
CA ALA A 79 -8.68 -11.55 0.78
C ALA A 79 -8.01 -10.63 -0.25
N GLY A 80 -6.77 -10.27 0.00
CA GLY A 80 -6.01 -9.44 -0.90
C GLY A 80 -4.57 -9.88 -1.04
N VAL A 81 -3.99 -9.48 -2.16
CA VAL A 81 -2.56 -9.56 -2.44
C VAL A 81 -2.06 -8.15 -2.71
N SER A 82 -0.88 -7.82 -2.21
CA SER A 82 -0.18 -6.59 -2.56
C SER A 82 1.27 -6.88 -2.90
N TYR A 83 1.84 -6.03 -3.73
CA TYR A 83 3.23 -6.06 -4.14
C TYR A 83 3.78 -4.64 -4.12
N ILE A 84 4.95 -4.48 -3.52
CA ILE A 84 5.63 -3.19 -3.38
C ILE A 84 7.04 -3.40 -3.92
N THR A 85 7.47 -2.53 -4.81
CA THR A 85 8.82 -2.49 -5.35
C THR A 85 9.33 -1.05 -5.31
N GLU A 86 10.63 -0.89 -5.09
CA GLU A 86 11.30 0.40 -5.06
C GLU A 86 12.46 0.40 -6.03
N PHE A 87 12.61 1.51 -6.75
CA PHE A 87 13.68 1.76 -7.70
C PHE A 87 14.45 2.97 -7.16
N ALA A 88 15.65 2.75 -6.64
CA ALA A 88 16.56 3.80 -6.22
C ALA A 88 17.67 3.95 -7.28
N ASP A 89 18.11 5.18 -7.53
CA ASP A 89 19.17 5.49 -8.50
C ASP A 89 20.58 5.12 -7.97
N ASP A 90 20.70 4.77 -6.68
CA ASP A 90 21.98 4.47 -6.03
C ASP A 90 22.04 2.97 -5.66
N ASP A 91 22.92 2.22 -6.33
CA ASP A 91 23.17 0.76 -6.27
C ASP A 91 23.63 0.23 -4.88
N ILE A 92 23.49 1.01 -3.80
CA ILE A 92 24.11 0.71 -2.49
C ILE A 92 23.22 -0.14 -1.58
N TYR A 93 21.90 -0.17 -1.82
CA TYR A 93 20.96 -1.00 -1.07
C TYR A 93 20.12 -1.86 -2.01
N THR A 94 20.12 -3.17 -1.77
CA THR A 94 19.20 -4.12 -2.41
C THR A 94 17.78 -3.67 -2.08
N ASN A 95 17.04 -3.19 -3.06
CA ASN A 95 15.63 -2.91 -2.90
C ASN A 95 14.90 -4.25 -2.93
N ASP A 96 14.53 -4.75 -1.75
CA ASP A 96 13.78 -5.99 -1.66
C ASP A 96 12.31 -5.72 -1.96
N ASP A 97 11.80 -6.32 -3.01
CA ASP A 97 10.37 -6.26 -3.30
C ASP A 97 9.60 -7.08 -2.26
N ILE A 98 8.44 -6.59 -1.85
CA ILE A 98 7.62 -7.28 -0.86
C ILE A 98 6.29 -7.66 -1.48
N GLY A 99 6.02 -8.97 -1.51
CA GLY A 99 4.71 -9.53 -1.83
C GLY A 99 3.98 -9.91 -0.54
N GLN A 100 2.74 -9.44 -0.34
CA GLN A 100 1.97 -9.70 0.88
C GLN A 100 0.58 -10.22 0.59
N LEU A 101 0.19 -11.26 1.33
CA LEU A 101 -1.18 -11.77 1.38
C LEU A 101 -1.89 -11.21 2.61
N THR A 102 -3.14 -10.83 2.45
CA THR A 102 -4.00 -10.31 3.53
C THR A 102 -5.35 -10.98 3.51
N VAL A 103 -5.95 -11.14 4.68
CA VAL A 103 -7.34 -11.54 4.89
C VAL A 103 -7.99 -10.56 5.85
N ASP A 104 -9.21 -10.16 5.55
CA ASP A 104 -9.99 -9.26 6.40
C ASP A 104 -11.29 -9.94 6.83
N TYR A 105 -11.68 -9.66 8.07
CA TYR A 105 -12.98 -10.04 8.61
C TYR A 105 -13.66 -8.83 9.27
N TRP A 106 -14.85 -8.48 8.77
CA TRP A 106 -15.73 -7.48 9.34
C TRP A 106 -16.75 -8.15 10.25
N PHE A 107 -16.69 -7.82 11.54
CA PHE A 107 -17.69 -8.25 12.52
C PHE A 107 -19.02 -7.54 12.25
N ASN A 108 -18.95 -6.27 11.86
CA ASN A 108 -20.07 -5.42 11.49
C ASN A 108 -19.58 -4.26 10.62
N SER A 109 -20.45 -3.31 10.27
CA SER A 109 -20.10 -2.14 9.44
C SER A 109 -19.08 -1.19 10.09
N ALA A 110 -18.88 -1.28 11.40
CA ALA A 110 -18.04 -0.39 12.19
C ALA A 110 -16.71 -1.03 12.63
N TRP A 111 -16.58 -2.36 12.64
CA TRP A 111 -15.41 -3.04 13.18
C TRP A 111 -14.90 -4.18 12.30
N SER A 112 -13.60 -4.18 12.02
CA SER A 112 -12.90 -5.26 11.33
C SER A 112 -11.52 -5.57 11.91
N VAL A 113 -11.04 -6.75 11.56
CA VAL A 113 -9.67 -7.22 11.78
C VAL A 113 -9.09 -7.66 10.44
N GLN A 114 -7.81 -7.38 10.24
CA GLN A 114 -7.01 -7.82 9.10
C GLN A 114 -5.79 -8.58 9.62
N ALA A 115 -5.50 -9.73 9.02
CA ALA A 115 -4.25 -10.45 9.19
C ALA A 115 -3.53 -10.54 7.85
N GLY A 116 -2.20 -10.51 7.86
CA GLY A 116 -1.41 -10.66 6.64
C GLY A 116 0.01 -11.15 6.88
N ALA A 117 0.58 -11.73 5.84
CA ALA A 117 1.95 -12.22 5.81
C ALA A 117 2.62 -11.80 4.50
N GLY A 118 3.78 -11.15 4.61
CA GLY A 118 4.58 -10.69 3.50
C GLY A 118 5.89 -11.44 3.38
N ILE A 119 6.38 -11.61 2.16
CA ILE A 119 7.65 -12.23 1.82
C ILE A 119 8.47 -11.29 0.94
N TYR A 120 9.79 -11.42 1.00
CA TYR A 120 10.66 -10.83 0.01
C TYR A 120 10.53 -11.59 -1.31
N VAL A 121 10.52 -10.84 -2.42
CA VAL A 121 10.36 -11.35 -3.78
C VAL A 121 11.47 -10.77 -4.63
N GLY A 122 12.12 -11.59 -5.47
CA GLY A 122 13.05 -11.09 -6.50
C GLY A 122 14.47 -10.72 -6.06
N GLY A 123 14.80 -10.77 -4.75
CA GLY A 123 16.15 -10.51 -4.21
C GLY A 123 16.97 -11.76 -3.86
N GLU A 124 18.22 -11.55 -3.40
CA GLU A 124 19.06 -12.61 -2.80
C GLU A 124 18.50 -13.09 -1.45
N ASP A 125 17.76 -12.21 -0.78
CA ASP A 125 17.06 -12.52 0.46
C ASP A 125 15.73 -13.22 0.17
N SER A 126 15.61 -14.44 0.69
CA SER A 126 14.37 -15.24 0.64
C SER A 126 13.87 -15.48 2.05
N GLY A 127 12.64 -15.09 2.34
CA GLY A 127 12.08 -15.24 3.68
C GLY A 127 10.83 -14.41 3.95
N LEU A 128 10.40 -14.45 5.22
CA LEU A 128 9.30 -13.65 5.74
C LEU A 128 9.75 -12.19 5.88
N ALA A 129 9.11 -11.29 5.16
CA ALA A 129 9.35 -9.84 5.25
C ALA A 129 8.47 -9.21 6.33
N SER A 130 7.22 -9.65 6.46
CA SER A 130 6.28 -9.04 7.41
C SER A 130 5.23 -10.02 7.93
N LEU A 131 4.77 -9.76 9.15
CA LEU A 131 3.55 -10.33 9.70
C LEU A 131 2.72 -9.18 10.27
N THR A 132 1.50 -9.02 9.77
CA THR A 132 0.63 -7.89 10.12
C THR A 132 -0.64 -8.38 10.80
N LEU A 133 -1.01 -7.73 11.89
CA LEU A 133 -2.33 -7.84 12.50
C LEU A 133 -2.83 -6.43 12.79
N ALA A 134 -3.95 -6.05 12.16
CA ALA A 134 -4.53 -4.73 12.28
C ALA A 134 -6.01 -4.81 12.63
N THR A 135 -6.53 -3.78 13.30
CA THR A 135 -7.96 -3.61 13.53
C THR A 135 -8.40 -2.22 13.10
N SER A 136 -9.62 -2.11 12.57
CA SER A 136 -10.21 -0.85 12.12
C SER A 136 -11.54 -0.64 12.82
N LEU A 137 -11.74 0.57 13.35
CA LEU A 137 -12.98 1.04 13.95
C LEU A 137 -13.46 2.29 13.20
N ARG A 138 -14.72 2.29 12.77
CA ARG A 138 -15.38 3.40 12.07
C ARG A 138 -16.43 4.02 12.99
N PHE A 139 -16.43 5.35 13.10
CA PHE A 139 -17.35 6.16 13.90
C PHE A 139 -18.04 7.21 13.03
#